data_AF-A0A7Y3HYP6-F1
#
_entry.id   AF-A0A7Y3HYP6-F1
#
_cell.length_a   1.000
_cell.length_b   1.000
_cell.length_c   1.000
_cell.angle_alpha   90.00
_cell.angle_beta   90.00
_cell.angle_gamma   90.00
#
_symmetry.space_group_name_H-M   'P 1'
#
loop_
_entity.id
_entity.type
_entity.pdbx_description
1 polymer ?
#
loop_
_entity_poly.entity_id
_entity_poly.type
_entity_poly.pdbx_seq_one_letter_code
_entity_poly.pdbx_strand_id
1 'polypeptide(L)'
;MKKLLLILFIVGLGNSLYAQDPIWLEEVFISATNYKYLSAVDNSEAPIPVKQLEKEAAMFRAEGRDPYVDRFNTYEVSFYVPNGRIVALYDGDGKIIKTIERFENVQLPESVMMALRDRFPQWGVVKDIYKVNYSAKKGAEKVFKVKLKNGDETIRVQLDEKGNFI
;
A
#
# COMPACT_ATOMS: atom_id res chain seq x y z
N MET A 1 47.64 33.15 -5.04
CA MET A 1 46.18 33.40 -4.97
C MET A 1 45.43 32.97 -6.22
N LYS A 2 45.78 33.49 -7.42
CA LYS A 2 45.09 33.13 -8.69
C LYS A 2 45.08 31.62 -9.01
N LYS A 3 46.18 30.90 -8.73
CA LYS A 3 46.28 29.45 -8.95
C LYS A 3 45.42 28.61 -7.97
N LEU A 4 45.18 29.14 -6.76
CA LEU A 4 44.38 28.46 -5.73
C LEU A 4 42.88 28.52 -6.07
N LEU A 5 42.43 29.67 -6.58
CA LEU A 5 41.06 29.86 -7.06
C LEU A 5 40.72 28.95 -8.25
N LEU A 6 41.69 28.72 -9.15
CA LEU A 6 41.50 27.83 -10.30
C LEU A 6 41.29 26.38 -9.86
N ILE A 7 42.03 25.92 -8.85
CA ILE A 7 41.90 24.56 -8.32
C ILE A 7 40.54 24.38 -7.61
N LEU A 8 40.12 25.37 -6.82
CA LEU A 8 38.82 25.33 -6.15
C LEU A 8 37.65 25.28 -7.14
N PHE A 9 37.78 25.98 -8.28
CA PHE A 9 36.79 25.99 -9.36
C PHE A 9 36.67 24.62 -10.05
N ILE A 10 37.80 23.94 -10.28
CA ILE A 10 37.82 22.60 -10.90
C ILE A 10 37.23 21.54 -9.95
N VAL A 11 37.52 21.62 -8.65
CA VAL A 11 36.97 20.69 -7.64
C VAL A 11 35.46 20.89 -7.45
N GLY A 12 34.96 22.13 -7.56
CA GLY A 12 33.52 22.42 -7.49
C GLY A 12 32.71 21.79 -8.63
N LEU A 13 33.28 21.74 -9.85
CA LEU A 13 32.61 21.20 -11.04
C LEU A 13 32.60 19.66 -11.10
N GLY A 14 33.49 18.98 -10.38
CA GLY A 14 33.59 17.51 -10.40
C GLY A 14 32.45 16.76 -9.68
N ASN A 15 31.66 17.46 -8.85
CA ASN A 15 30.62 16.83 -8.03
C ASN A 15 29.30 16.54 -8.78
N SER A 16 29.16 16.98 -10.04
CA SER A 16 27.92 16.78 -10.82
C SER A 16 27.84 15.41 -11.52
N LEU A 17 28.88 14.56 -11.43
CA LEU A 17 28.93 13.28 -12.18
C LEU A 17 28.31 12.09 -11.44
N TYR A 18 27.92 12.24 -10.17
CA TYR A 18 27.26 11.18 -9.38
C TYR A 18 25.77 11.43 -9.14
N ALA A 19 25.15 12.31 -9.93
CA ALA A 19 23.72 12.54 -9.84
C ALA A 19 22.97 11.55 -10.74
N GLN A 20 22.41 10.52 -10.09
CA GLN A 20 21.36 9.61 -10.58
C GLN A 20 21.85 8.45 -11.45
N ASP A 21 22.19 7.33 -10.81
CA ASP A 21 22.00 6.04 -11.47
C ASP A 21 20.52 5.95 -11.87
N PRO A 22 20.19 5.85 -13.17
CA PRO A 22 18.81 5.71 -13.58
C PRO A 22 18.26 4.42 -12.98
N ILE A 23 17.28 4.55 -12.10
CA ILE A 23 16.48 3.40 -11.64
C ILE A 23 15.77 2.88 -12.88
N TRP A 24 16.23 1.74 -13.39
CA TRP A 24 15.49 1.00 -14.41
C TRP A 24 14.22 0.48 -13.76
N LEU A 25 13.12 1.19 -13.99
CA LEU A 25 11.80 0.64 -13.74
C LEU A 25 11.63 -0.49 -14.75
N GLU A 26 11.56 -1.73 -14.28
CA GLU A 26 11.15 -2.84 -15.13
C GLU A 26 9.86 -2.46 -15.85
N GLU A 27 9.81 -2.77 -17.15
CA GLU A 27 8.64 -2.51 -17.96
C GLU A 27 7.47 -3.29 -17.34
N VAL A 28 6.60 -2.55 -16.66
CA VAL A 28 5.38 -3.10 -16.08
C VAL A 28 4.49 -3.50 -17.24
N PHE A 29 4.47 -4.79 -17.56
CA PHE A 29 3.38 -5.36 -18.34
C PHE A 29 2.10 -5.15 -17.53
N ILE A 30 1.35 -4.10 -17.85
CA ILE A 30 -0.02 -3.94 -17.38
C ILE A 30 -0.80 -5.08 -18.00
N SER A 31 -0.82 -6.21 -17.32
CA SER A 31 -1.80 -7.24 -17.56
C SER A 31 -3.15 -6.63 -17.22
N ALA A 32 -3.94 -6.29 -18.24
CA ALA A 32 -5.29 -5.77 -18.07
C ALA A 32 -6.23 -6.75 -17.33
N THR A 33 -5.75 -7.90 -16.86
CA THR A 33 -6.55 -8.92 -16.15
C THR A 33 -7.14 -8.38 -14.85
N ASN A 34 -6.36 -7.65 -14.03
CA ASN A 34 -6.76 -7.26 -12.67
C ASN A 34 -6.98 -5.74 -12.48
N TYR A 35 -7.26 -5.01 -13.57
CA TYR A 35 -7.53 -3.56 -13.49
C TYR A 35 -8.71 -3.22 -12.56
N LYS A 36 -9.76 -4.04 -12.53
CA LYS A 36 -10.93 -3.83 -11.66
C LYS A 36 -10.57 -3.89 -10.18
N TYR A 37 -9.60 -4.72 -9.82
CA TYR A 37 -9.08 -4.79 -8.47
C TYR A 37 -8.31 -3.50 -8.15
N LEU A 38 -7.32 -3.14 -9.00
CA LEU A 38 -6.53 -1.92 -8.82
C LEU A 38 -7.40 -0.66 -8.72
N SER A 39 -8.39 -0.51 -9.59
CA SER A 39 -9.31 0.64 -9.54
C SER A 39 -10.19 0.66 -8.29
N ALA A 40 -10.50 -0.50 -7.70
CA ALA A 40 -11.34 -0.56 -6.51
C ALA A 40 -10.55 -0.26 -5.24
N VAL A 41 -9.32 -0.75 -5.14
CA VAL A 41 -8.45 -0.51 -3.98
C VAL A 41 -7.76 0.85 -4.02
N ASP A 42 -7.73 1.50 -5.19
CA ASP A 42 -7.05 2.77 -5.41
C ASP A 42 -7.31 3.78 -4.29
N ASN A 43 -6.22 4.33 -3.79
CA ASN A 43 -6.18 5.30 -2.72
C ASN A 43 -4.96 6.18 -2.94
N SER A 44 -5.18 7.40 -3.45
CA SER A 44 -4.11 8.37 -3.72
C SER A 44 -3.30 8.73 -2.47
N GLU A 45 -3.89 8.65 -1.28
CA GLU A 45 -3.26 8.96 0.01
C GLU A 45 -2.55 7.76 0.65
N ALA A 46 -2.76 6.54 0.14
CA ALA A 46 -2.10 5.36 0.69
C ALA A 46 -0.57 5.42 0.52
N PRO A 47 0.21 4.94 1.50
CA PRO A 47 1.66 4.87 1.39
C PRO A 47 2.15 4.04 0.20
N ILE A 48 3.34 4.37 -0.31
CA ILE A 48 3.98 3.66 -1.42
C ILE A 48 4.04 2.13 -1.20
N PRO A 49 4.43 1.61 -0.02
CA PRO A 49 4.48 0.15 0.20
C PRO A 49 3.12 -0.54 0.05
N VAL A 50 2.02 0.12 0.42
CA VAL A 50 0.66 -0.41 0.23
C VAL A 50 0.37 -0.55 -1.25
N LYS A 51 0.56 0.54 -2.01
CA LYS A 51 0.33 0.57 -3.46
C LYS A 51 1.23 -0.41 -4.22
N GLN A 52 2.47 -0.61 -3.77
CA GLN A 52 3.40 -1.55 -4.36
C GLN A 52 2.92 -3.00 -4.18
N LEU A 53 2.45 -3.35 -2.98
CA LEU A 53 1.96 -4.69 -2.70
C LEU A 53 0.65 -5.00 -3.45
N GLU A 54 -0.26 -4.02 -3.54
CA GLU A 54 -1.48 -4.13 -4.36
C GLU A 54 -1.14 -4.31 -5.84
N LYS A 55 -0.14 -3.58 -6.35
CA LYS A 55 0.38 -3.73 -7.71
C LYS A 55 0.98 -5.10 -7.95
N GLU A 56 1.78 -5.61 -7.03
CA GLU A 56 2.37 -6.95 -7.09
C GLU A 56 1.27 -8.02 -7.16
N ALA A 57 0.25 -7.93 -6.29
CA ALA A 57 -0.90 -8.83 -6.32
C ALA A 57 -1.65 -8.77 -7.66
N ALA A 58 -1.85 -7.57 -8.22
CA ALA A 58 -2.54 -7.41 -9.50
C ALA A 58 -1.76 -7.98 -10.70
N MET A 59 -0.42 -7.90 -10.65
CA MET A 59 0.47 -8.33 -11.73
C MET A 59 0.88 -9.80 -11.63
N PHE A 60 0.64 -10.44 -10.48
CA PHE A 60 0.99 -11.84 -10.26
C PHE A 60 0.45 -12.75 -11.35
N ARG A 61 1.32 -13.63 -11.85
CA ARG A 61 1.00 -14.71 -12.78
C ARG A 61 1.61 -15.99 -12.25
N ALA A 62 0.81 -17.05 -12.20
CA ALA A 62 1.34 -18.38 -11.93
C ALA A 62 2.15 -18.84 -13.15
N GLU A 63 3.46 -18.95 -13.01
CA GLU A 63 4.33 -19.53 -14.04
C GLU A 63 4.20 -21.06 -14.00
N GLY A 64 3.54 -21.62 -15.02
CA GLY A 64 3.34 -23.06 -15.09
C GLY A 64 2.33 -23.58 -14.07
N ARG A 65 1.76 -24.75 -14.34
CA ARG A 65 0.70 -25.35 -13.52
C ARG A 65 1.21 -25.66 -12.11
N ASP A 66 0.95 -24.76 -11.18
CA ASP A 66 1.05 -25.06 -9.75
C ASP A 66 0.03 -26.16 -9.41
N PRO A 67 0.43 -27.31 -8.84
CA PRO A 67 -0.44 -28.46 -8.59
C PRO A 67 -1.54 -28.23 -7.54
N TYR A 68 -1.62 -27.04 -6.91
CA TYR A 68 -2.66 -26.68 -5.94
C TYR A 68 -3.91 -26.04 -6.56
N VAL A 69 -4.21 -26.33 -7.83
CA VAL A 69 -5.53 -26.03 -8.41
C VAL A 69 -6.56 -26.87 -7.68
N ASP A 70 -7.33 -26.23 -6.80
CA ASP A 70 -8.43 -26.88 -6.10
C ASP A 70 -9.48 -27.38 -7.13
N ARG A 71 -10.38 -28.28 -6.74
CA ARG A 71 -11.50 -28.77 -7.57
C ARG A 71 -12.35 -27.66 -8.22
N PHE A 72 -12.31 -26.42 -7.71
CA PHE A 72 -12.99 -25.24 -8.24
C PHE A 72 -12.15 -24.37 -9.19
N ASN A 73 -10.96 -24.80 -9.60
CA ASN A 73 -10.07 -24.05 -10.49
C ASN A 73 -9.67 -22.68 -9.93
N THR A 74 -9.47 -22.59 -8.61
CA THR A 74 -9.00 -21.39 -7.92
C THR A 74 -7.69 -21.65 -7.18
N TYR A 75 -6.91 -20.60 -6.95
CA TYR A 75 -5.68 -20.68 -6.18
C TYR A 75 -5.49 -19.43 -5.31
N GLU A 76 -4.85 -19.60 -4.15
CA GLU A 76 -4.60 -18.52 -3.18
C GLU A 76 -3.11 -18.16 -3.18
N VAL A 77 -2.81 -16.86 -3.19
CA VAL A 77 -1.45 -16.34 -3.08
C VAL A 77 -1.40 -15.28 -2.00
N SER A 78 -0.35 -15.34 -1.18
CA SER A 78 -0.12 -14.38 -0.12
C SER A 78 1.14 -13.54 -0.39
N PHE A 79 1.00 -12.23 -0.33
CA PHE A 79 2.06 -11.24 -0.52
C PHE A 79 2.36 -10.55 0.80
N TYR A 80 3.64 -10.30 1.09
CA TYR A 80 4.08 -9.83 2.41
C TYR A 80 5.11 -8.71 2.31
N VAL A 81 4.95 -7.72 3.18
CA VAL A 81 5.97 -6.71 3.55
C VAL A 81 6.00 -6.62 5.07
N PRO A 82 7.02 -6.02 5.71
CA PRO A 82 7.15 -6.02 7.18
C PRO A 82 5.89 -5.56 7.93
N ASN A 83 5.15 -4.58 7.37
CA ASN A 83 3.95 -4.00 7.98
C ASN A 83 2.67 -4.26 7.16
N GLY A 84 2.65 -5.26 6.27
CA GLY A 84 1.56 -5.43 5.33
C GLY A 84 1.44 -6.84 4.77
N ARG A 85 0.21 -7.27 4.54
CA ARG A 85 -0.08 -8.54 3.86
C ARG A 85 -1.33 -8.43 3.00
N ILE A 86 -1.27 -9.04 1.83
CA ILE A 86 -2.43 -9.27 0.96
C ILE A 86 -2.57 -10.78 0.77
N VAL A 87 -3.77 -11.31 1.02
CA VAL A 87 -4.15 -12.67 0.63
C VAL A 87 -5.14 -12.55 -0.51
N ALA A 88 -4.78 -13.05 -1.69
CA ALA A 88 -5.57 -12.93 -2.90
C ALA A 88 -5.99 -14.32 -3.41
N LEU A 89 -7.29 -14.45 -3.71
CA LEU A 89 -7.88 -15.63 -4.33
C LEU A 89 -8.07 -15.34 -5.82
N TYR A 90 -7.46 -16.15 -6.68
CA TYR A 90 -7.52 -16.04 -8.12
C TYR A 90 -8.39 -17.16 -8.72
N ASP A 91 -9.04 -16.87 -9.85
CA ASP A 91 -9.58 -17.92 -10.73
C ASP A 91 -8.48 -18.52 -11.62
N GLY A 92 -8.80 -19.59 -12.35
CA GLY A 92 -7.85 -20.26 -13.23
C GLY A 92 -7.38 -19.44 -14.43
N ASP A 93 -7.97 -18.28 -14.71
CA ASP A 93 -7.47 -17.32 -15.70
C ASP A 93 -6.49 -16.30 -15.08
N GLY A 94 -6.27 -16.37 -13.77
CA GLY A 94 -5.46 -15.41 -13.01
C GLY A 94 -6.16 -14.10 -12.68
N LYS A 95 -7.51 -14.08 -12.68
CA LYS A 95 -8.28 -12.91 -12.21
C LYS A 95 -8.50 -13.00 -10.71
N ILE A 96 -8.29 -11.88 -10.01
CA ILE A 96 -8.58 -11.76 -8.59
C ILE A 96 -10.10 -11.82 -8.37
N ILE A 97 -10.55 -12.85 -7.65
CA ILE A 97 -11.92 -13.00 -7.20
C ILE A 97 -12.14 -12.19 -5.92
N LYS A 98 -11.19 -12.28 -4.97
CA LYS A 98 -11.24 -11.61 -3.66
C LYS A 98 -9.84 -11.31 -3.13
N THR A 99 -9.72 -10.26 -2.31
CA THR A 99 -8.55 -10.04 -1.47
C THR A 99 -8.94 -9.77 -0.03
N ILE A 100 -8.06 -10.17 0.89
CA ILE A 100 -8.09 -9.74 2.30
C ILE A 100 -6.73 -9.11 2.59
N GLU A 101 -6.76 -7.83 2.91
CA GLU A 101 -5.56 -7.01 3.06
C GLU A 101 -5.50 -6.42 4.45
N ARG A 102 -4.28 -6.35 4.98
CA ARG A 102 -4.01 -5.80 6.29
C ARG A 102 -2.67 -5.10 6.29
N PHE A 103 -2.70 -3.83 6.63
CA PHE A 103 -1.52 -3.00 6.83
C PHE A 103 -1.53 -2.41 8.23
N GLU A 104 -0.38 -2.34 8.86
CA GLU A 104 -0.23 -1.82 10.23
C GLU A 104 0.59 -0.54 10.23
N ASN A 105 0.15 0.45 11.02
CA ASN A 105 0.86 1.71 11.22
C ASN A 105 1.16 2.45 9.91
N VAL A 106 0.16 2.54 9.04
CA VAL A 106 0.23 3.26 7.76
C VAL A 106 -0.37 4.66 7.90
N GLN A 107 0.04 5.57 7.03
CA GLN A 107 -0.53 6.92 7.02
C GLN A 107 -2.05 6.85 6.84
N LEU A 108 -2.77 7.38 7.81
CA LEU A 108 -4.23 7.50 7.76
C LEU A 108 -4.63 8.62 6.79
N PRO A 109 -5.72 8.44 6.02
CA PRO A 109 -6.26 9.50 5.17
C PRO A 109 -6.64 10.75 5.96
N GLU A 110 -6.64 11.89 5.29
CA GLU A 110 -6.98 13.17 5.90
C GLU A 110 -8.38 13.17 6.53
N SER A 111 -9.36 12.59 5.84
CA SER A 111 -10.74 12.42 6.33
C SER A 111 -10.81 11.70 7.68
N VAL A 112 -10.08 10.59 7.82
CA VAL A 112 -10.00 9.79 9.04
C VAL A 112 -9.30 10.58 10.14
N MET A 113 -8.19 11.25 9.81
CA MET A 113 -7.44 12.05 10.78
C MET A 113 -8.25 13.24 11.31
N MET A 114 -9.01 13.93 10.46
CA MET A 114 -9.90 15.02 10.86
C MET A 114 -11.01 14.50 11.78
N ALA A 115 -11.71 13.42 11.41
CA ALA A 115 -12.76 12.83 12.23
C ALA A 115 -12.26 12.41 13.63
N LEU A 116 -11.04 11.88 13.71
CA LEU A 116 -10.40 11.54 14.99
C LEU A 116 -10.10 12.78 15.84
N ARG A 117 -9.54 13.83 15.24
CA ARG A 117 -9.21 15.08 15.94
C ARG A 117 -10.44 15.80 16.47
N ASP A 118 -11.51 15.81 15.69
CA ASP A 118 -12.76 16.49 16.05
C ASP A 118 -13.47 15.78 17.20
N ARG A 119 -13.54 14.44 17.15
CA ARG A 119 -14.25 13.64 18.17
C ARG A 119 -13.41 13.37 19.43
N PHE A 120 -12.10 13.23 19.28
CA PHE A 120 -11.18 12.87 20.36
C PHE A 120 -10.04 13.90 20.45
N PRO A 121 -10.35 15.17 20.78
CA PRO A 121 -9.32 16.19 20.92
C PRO A 121 -8.31 15.78 21.99
N GLN A 122 -7.02 16.05 21.74
CA GLN A 122 -5.88 15.70 22.62
C GLN A 122 -5.54 14.20 22.72
N TRP A 123 -6.29 13.31 22.07
CA TRP A 123 -5.92 11.89 22.00
C TRP A 123 -4.89 11.64 20.90
N GLY A 124 -3.81 10.92 21.22
CA GLY A 124 -2.79 10.52 20.26
C GLY A 124 -3.10 9.17 19.62
N VAL A 125 -2.86 9.03 18.32
CA VAL A 125 -2.88 7.73 17.63
C VAL A 125 -1.62 6.96 18.00
N VAL A 126 -1.78 5.77 18.59
CA VAL A 126 -0.65 4.91 19.01
C VAL A 126 -0.53 3.62 18.21
N LYS A 127 -1.59 3.24 17.49
CA LYS A 127 -1.59 2.11 16.55
C LYS A 127 -2.72 2.29 15.56
N ASP A 128 -2.49 2.00 14.30
CA ASP A 128 -3.53 1.86 13.29
C ASP A 128 -3.40 0.54 12.53
N ILE A 129 -4.54 0.08 12.03
CA ILE A 129 -4.66 -1.07 11.14
C ILE A 129 -5.57 -0.62 10.01
N TYR A 130 -5.01 -0.54 8.80
CA TYR A 130 -5.77 -0.38 7.57
C TYR A 130 -6.13 -1.75 7.00
N LYS A 131 -7.42 -1.99 6.80
CA LYS A 131 -7.94 -3.21 6.20
C LYS A 131 -8.64 -2.90 4.89
N VAL A 132 -8.35 -3.69 3.87
CA VAL A 132 -9.07 -3.67 2.59
C VAL A 132 -9.61 -5.06 2.33
N ASN A 133 -10.90 -5.15 2.02
CA ASN A 133 -11.50 -6.38 1.52
C ASN A 133 -12.02 -6.11 0.11
N TYR A 134 -11.44 -6.77 -0.88
CA TYR A 134 -11.94 -6.72 -2.24
C TYR A 134 -12.79 -7.93 -2.57
N SER A 135 -13.83 -7.73 -3.37
CA SER A 135 -14.58 -8.77 -4.06
C SER A 135 -14.93 -8.29 -5.45
N ALA A 136 -14.69 -9.12 -6.46
CA ALA A 136 -15.04 -8.82 -7.85
C ALA A 136 -16.52 -8.45 -8.06
N LYS A 137 -17.41 -8.86 -7.13
CA LYS A 137 -18.85 -8.54 -7.16
C LYS A 137 -19.21 -7.24 -6.43
N LYS A 138 -18.46 -6.86 -5.40
CA LYS A 138 -18.84 -5.78 -4.46
C LYS A 138 -17.91 -4.57 -4.48
N GLY A 139 -16.75 -4.67 -5.14
CA GLY A 139 -15.70 -3.66 -5.05
C GLY A 139 -14.86 -3.83 -3.78
N ALA A 140 -14.24 -2.76 -3.32
CA ALA A 140 -13.39 -2.74 -2.14
C ALA A 140 -14.10 -2.06 -0.96
N GLU A 141 -13.96 -2.66 0.22
CA GLU A 141 -14.35 -2.08 1.49
C GLU A 141 -13.09 -1.75 2.30
N LYS A 142 -12.98 -0.50 2.74
CA LYS A 142 -11.80 0.03 3.45
C LYS A 142 -12.18 0.40 4.87
N VAL A 143 -11.46 -0.15 5.84
CA VAL A 143 -11.71 0.08 7.27
C VAL A 143 -10.40 0.40 7.99
N PHE A 144 -10.44 1.48 8.78
CA PHE A 144 -9.34 1.92 9.62
C PHE A 144 -9.66 1.61 11.08
N LYS A 145 -8.89 0.72 11.70
CA LYS A 145 -8.99 0.45 13.14
C LYS A 145 -7.89 1.20 13.86
N VAL A 146 -8.27 2.15 14.70
CA VAL A 146 -7.32 3.07 15.33
C VAL A 146 -7.37 2.90 16.84
N LYS A 147 -6.20 2.72 17.45
CA LYS A 147 -6.03 2.77 18.91
C LYS A 147 -5.54 4.17 19.27
N LEU A 148 -6.31 4.83 20.13
CA LEU A 148 -6.02 6.15 20.66
C LEU A 148 -5.55 6.04 22.11
N LYS A 149 -4.74 6.99 22.56
CA LYS A 149 -4.26 7.10 23.94
C LYS A 149 -4.33 8.56 24.42
N ASN A 150 -4.77 8.76 25.67
CA ASN A 150 -4.70 10.03 26.38
C ASN A 150 -4.30 9.75 27.83
N GLY A 151 -3.13 10.23 28.27
CA GLY A 151 -2.56 9.81 29.56
C GLY A 151 -2.41 8.30 29.63
N ASP A 152 -3.01 7.66 30.63
CA ASP A 152 -3.01 6.20 30.80
C ASP A 152 -4.21 5.50 30.16
N GLU A 153 -5.17 6.26 29.63
CA GLU A 153 -6.39 5.71 29.02
C GLU A 153 -6.15 5.33 27.55
N THR A 154 -6.79 4.25 27.10
CA THR A 154 -6.77 3.87 25.69
C THR A 154 -8.15 3.48 25.20
N ILE A 155 -8.47 3.86 23.97
CA ILE A 155 -9.71 3.49 23.29
C ILE A 155 -9.42 2.96 21.89
N ARG A 156 -10.33 2.16 21.35
CA ARG A 156 -10.25 1.67 19.97
C ARG A 156 -11.50 2.11 19.22
N VAL A 157 -11.30 2.66 18.04
CA VAL A 157 -12.35 3.13 17.15
C VAL A 157 -12.15 2.55 15.77
N GLN A 158 -13.24 2.44 15.00
CA GLN A 158 -13.21 2.03 13.61
C GLN A 158 -13.85 3.12 12.76
N LEU A 159 -13.24 3.38 11.59
CA LEU A 159 -13.72 4.37 10.64
C LEU A 159 -13.69 3.79 9.23
N ASP A 160 -14.59 4.27 8.39
CA ASP A 160 -14.51 4.09 6.94
C ASP A 160 -13.53 5.10 6.30
N GLU A 161 -13.32 5.02 4.98
CA GLU A 161 -12.46 5.94 4.22
C GLU A 161 -12.93 7.40 4.23
N LYS A 162 -14.19 7.67 4.61
CA LYS A 162 -14.76 9.01 4.66
C LYS A 162 -14.68 9.61 6.07
N GLY A 163 -14.11 8.89 7.03
CA GLY A 163 -14.03 9.30 8.43
C GLY A 163 -15.33 9.09 9.21
N ASN A 164 -16.29 8.31 8.69
CA ASN A 164 -17.47 7.94 9.48
C ASN A 164 -17.10 6.83 10.46
N PHE A 165 -17.55 6.97 11.71
CA PHE A 165 -17.36 5.95 12.73
C PHE A 165 -18.33 4.78 12.54
N ILE A 166 -17.82 3.55 12.61
CA ILE A 166 -18.56 2.28 12.41
C ILE A 166 -18.42 1.30 13.57
#